data_AF-A0A2G5DMP0-F1
#
_entry.id   AF-A0A2G5DMP0-F1
#
_cell.length_a   1.000
_cell.length_b   1.000
_cell.length_c   1.000
_cell.angle_alpha   90.00
_cell.angle_beta   90.00
_cell.angle_gamma   90.00
#
_symmetry.space_group_name_H-M   'P 1'
#
loop_
_entity.id
_entity.type
_entity.pdbx_description
1 polymer ?
#
loop_
_entity_poly.entity_id
_entity_poly.type
_entity_poly.pdbx_seq_one_letter_code
_entity_poly.pdbx_strand_id
1 'polypeptide(L)'
;MGVGYICCTSSSSSSSTLLTYKPKQLFNLANPTTTSITSQSHFKTSTNFYSISCTSSSFLPLKCGAGIDIRETQDENTSNPMMGIHNINPDLLQQMVYDALVWCSLHGLVVGDKSVQNSGIVPGVGMKHAPFALLPTSFPQTQWQQACDLMCIFNELIDRVSLDGNFLQDTLSRTKRVDVFTSRLLDIHSMMLEIKKKEEIRLGLHRSDYMLDDQTKDLLQIELNTISSSFPGLGCLVSELHSNLLNHYGDHVGLQSGRVPGNTALTGYADALGQAWKEYNDPRAVVMVVVQTEERNMYDQHWLSTVLKERHAVTTIRKTLAEVDSEGELLPDGTLLVGGQKVAVIYFRAGYAPSDYPSESEWEARLLMECSSAVKCPSISYHLAGTKKIQQELAKPNVLERFLENKDEIAKLRKCFAGLWSLDDPHAVRDALERPELYVLKPQREGGEC
;
A
#
# COMPACT_ATOMS: atom_id res chain seq x y z
N MET A 1 54.44 48.45 2.58
CA MET A 1 53.21 48.96 3.26
C MET A 1 52.34 49.46 2.14
N GLY A 2 51.17 48.95 1.80
CA GLY A 2 50.10 48.40 2.62
C GLY A 2 48.82 48.95 1.98
N VAL A 3 48.04 48.03 1.40
CA VAL A 3 46.60 48.09 1.09
C VAL A 3 46.11 49.08 0.03
N GLY A 4 45.73 48.52 -1.12
CA GLY A 4 45.03 49.18 -2.22
C GLY A 4 43.53 48.90 -2.23
N TYR A 5 42.77 49.90 -2.69
CA TYR A 5 41.42 49.75 -3.23
C TYR A 5 41.49 49.22 -4.68
N ILE A 6 40.45 48.49 -5.11
CA ILE A 6 39.59 48.81 -6.26
C ILE A 6 38.70 47.60 -6.61
N CYS A 7 37.43 47.91 -6.85
CA CYS A 7 36.38 47.06 -7.39
C CYS A 7 36.69 46.65 -8.84
N CYS A 8 36.58 45.36 -9.17
CA CYS A 8 36.37 44.89 -10.55
C CYS A 8 35.60 43.57 -10.56
N THR A 9 34.62 43.52 -11.46
CA THR A 9 33.94 42.35 -11.98
C THR A 9 34.91 41.29 -12.53
N SER A 10 34.63 40.01 -12.31
CA SER A 10 35.00 38.96 -13.27
C SER A 10 34.16 37.70 -13.08
N SER A 11 33.67 37.23 -14.22
CA SER A 11 33.22 35.87 -14.51
C SER A 11 34.20 34.80 -14.02
N SER A 12 33.67 33.73 -13.43
CA SER A 12 34.36 32.44 -13.45
C SER A 12 33.38 31.31 -13.70
N SER A 13 33.60 30.66 -14.83
CA SER A 13 33.16 29.33 -15.19
C SER A 13 33.59 28.33 -14.12
N SER A 14 32.68 27.45 -13.71
CA SER A 14 33.03 26.20 -13.04
C SER A 14 32.23 25.05 -13.66
N SER A 15 32.97 24.00 -13.95
CA SER A 15 32.67 22.95 -14.91
C SER A 15 31.55 22.02 -14.44
N SER A 16 30.59 21.79 -15.32
CA SER A 16 29.67 20.66 -15.22
C SER A 16 30.42 19.37 -15.50
N THR A 17 30.64 18.57 -14.46
CA THR A 17 31.15 17.20 -14.63
C THR A 17 29.94 16.32 -14.91
N LEU A 18 29.63 16.11 -16.19
CA LEU A 18 28.67 15.08 -16.62
C LEU A 18 29.24 13.71 -16.23
N LEU A 19 28.63 13.07 -15.23
CA LEU A 19 28.81 11.64 -14.97
C LEU A 19 28.23 10.88 -16.15
N THR A 20 29.11 10.48 -17.06
CA THR A 20 28.79 9.54 -18.13
C THR A 20 28.79 8.14 -17.54
N TYR A 21 27.59 7.53 -17.47
CA TYR A 21 27.41 6.12 -17.13
C TYR A 21 28.19 5.27 -18.15
N LYS A 22 29.16 4.49 -17.68
CA LYS A 22 29.92 3.53 -18.50
C LYS A 22 29.42 2.11 -18.18
N PRO A 23 29.01 1.31 -19.18
CA PRO A 23 28.63 -0.07 -18.93
C PRO A 23 29.86 -0.91 -18.54
N LYS A 24 29.72 -1.74 -17.50
CA LYS A 24 30.74 -2.68 -17.06
C LYS A 24 30.85 -3.85 -18.04
N GLN A 25 32.08 -4.17 -18.44
CA GLN A 25 32.40 -5.41 -19.18
C GLN A 25 32.32 -6.61 -18.24
N LEU A 26 31.55 -7.64 -18.64
CA LEU A 26 31.48 -8.94 -17.96
C LEU A 26 32.81 -9.71 -18.11
N PHE A 27 33.36 -10.16 -16.98
CA PHE A 27 34.35 -11.23 -16.94
C PHE A 27 33.65 -12.55 -16.60
N ASN A 28 33.71 -13.50 -17.53
CA ASN A 28 33.35 -14.90 -17.34
C ASN A 28 34.30 -15.57 -16.34
N LEU A 29 33.76 -16.27 -15.35
CA LEU A 29 34.49 -17.31 -14.63
C LEU A 29 33.58 -18.50 -14.33
N ALA A 30 34.16 -19.67 -14.58
CA ALA A 30 33.53 -20.96 -14.75
C ALA A 30 33.15 -21.65 -13.43
N ASN A 31 32.23 -22.62 -13.55
CA ASN A 31 31.81 -23.62 -12.56
C ASN A 31 32.97 -24.29 -11.82
N PRO A 32 32.68 -24.84 -10.63
CA PRO A 32 32.76 -26.30 -10.55
C PRO A 32 31.61 -27.01 -9.83
N THR A 33 31.52 -28.26 -10.25
CA THR A 33 30.63 -29.40 -9.98
C THR A 33 30.56 -29.94 -8.55
N THR A 34 29.34 -30.38 -8.19
CA THR A 34 28.91 -31.55 -7.38
C THR A 34 29.68 -31.99 -6.14
N THR A 35 28.93 -32.10 -5.03
CA THR A 35 29.00 -33.28 -4.14
C THR A 35 27.63 -33.56 -3.50
N SER A 36 27.16 -34.79 -3.70
CA SER A 36 26.01 -35.43 -3.07
C SER A 36 26.34 -35.84 -1.63
N ILE A 37 25.46 -35.55 -0.68
CA ILE A 37 25.43 -36.23 0.62
C ILE A 37 24.00 -36.64 0.93
N THR A 38 23.78 -37.95 0.88
CA THR A 38 22.66 -38.68 1.47
C THR A 38 22.82 -38.74 2.99
N SER A 39 21.77 -38.39 3.73
CA SER A 39 21.56 -38.91 5.09
C SER A 39 20.07 -39.09 5.38
N GLN A 40 19.65 -40.34 5.42
CA GLN A 40 18.44 -40.79 6.09
C GLN A 40 18.64 -40.69 7.60
N SER A 41 17.67 -40.16 8.36
CA SER A 41 17.38 -40.69 9.70
C SER A 41 15.98 -40.32 10.19
N HIS A 42 15.20 -41.39 10.38
CA HIS A 42 14.27 -41.68 11.48
C HIS A 42 13.23 -40.64 11.92
N PHE A 43 12.00 -40.93 11.50
CA PHE A 43 10.76 -40.64 12.23
C PHE A 43 10.82 -41.12 13.68
N LYS A 44 10.53 -40.22 14.62
CA LYS A 44 9.94 -40.55 15.92
C LYS A 44 8.80 -39.57 16.22
N THR A 45 7.60 -40.12 16.23
CA THR A 45 6.37 -39.55 16.76
C THR A 45 6.42 -39.47 18.28
N SER A 46 6.11 -38.30 18.85
CA SER A 46 5.67 -38.18 20.25
C SER A 46 4.56 -37.15 20.35
N THR A 47 3.33 -37.64 20.46
CA THR A 47 2.13 -36.92 20.89
C THR A 47 2.22 -36.63 22.39
N ASN A 48 2.19 -35.36 22.78
CA ASN A 48 1.89 -34.95 24.15
C ASN A 48 0.74 -33.94 24.13
N PHE A 49 -0.42 -34.41 24.58
CA PHE A 49 -1.58 -33.61 24.95
C PHE A 49 -1.28 -32.88 26.26
N TYR A 50 -1.38 -31.55 26.27
CA TYR A 50 -1.50 -30.76 27.48
C TYR A 50 -2.87 -30.10 27.51
N SER A 51 -3.73 -30.62 28.38
CA SER A 51 -4.99 -30.02 28.81
C SER A 51 -4.71 -28.85 29.76
N ILE A 52 -5.13 -27.65 29.40
CA ILE A 52 -5.18 -26.50 30.31
C ILE A 52 -6.66 -26.22 30.62
N SER A 53 -7.03 -26.48 31.87
CA SER A 53 -8.33 -26.19 32.46
C SER A 53 -8.42 -24.71 32.86
N CYS A 54 -9.36 -23.97 32.28
CA CYS A 54 -9.71 -22.61 32.71
C CYS A 54 -10.76 -22.66 33.83
N THR A 55 -10.42 -22.11 34.99
CA THR A 55 -11.34 -21.90 36.11
C THR A 55 -12.14 -20.62 35.91
N SER A 56 -13.47 -20.75 35.94
CA SER A 56 -14.46 -19.68 35.89
C SER A 56 -14.59 -18.97 37.24
N SER A 57 -14.41 -17.64 37.28
CA SER A 57 -14.82 -16.79 38.40
C SER A 57 -16.05 -15.97 38.00
N SER A 58 -17.19 -16.29 38.61
CA SER A 58 -18.48 -15.61 38.50
C SER A 58 -18.49 -14.29 39.26
N PHE A 59 -18.79 -13.17 38.58
CA PHE A 59 -19.13 -11.90 39.21
C PHE A 59 -20.63 -11.59 39.02
N LEU A 60 -21.32 -11.35 40.14
CA LEU A 60 -22.73 -10.92 40.23
C LEU A 60 -22.84 -9.39 40.04
N PRO A 61 -23.89 -8.87 39.38
CA PRO A 61 -24.14 -7.43 39.31
C PRO A 61 -25.03 -6.93 40.47
N LEU A 62 -24.60 -5.84 41.11
CA LEU A 62 -25.36 -5.07 42.10
C LEU A 62 -26.40 -4.17 41.42
N LYS A 63 -27.64 -4.20 41.94
CA LYS A 63 -28.72 -3.24 41.64
C LYS A 63 -28.62 -2.02 42.55
N CYS A 64 -28.79 -0.83 41.98
CA CYS A 64 -29.40 0.31 42.65
C CYS A 64 -30.06 1.21 41.60
N GLY A 65 -31.31 1.61 41.83
CA GLY A 65 -32.09 2.46 40.92
C GLY A 65 -32.37 3.85 41.49
N ALA A 66 -32.66 4.78 40.59
CA ALA A 66 -33.59 5.90 40.76
C ALA A 66 -33.85 6.51 39.37
N GLY A 67 -35.11 6.62 38.97
CA GLY A 67 -35.53 7.03 37.64
C GLY A 67 -35.62 8.54 37.44
N ILE A 68 -35.58 8.95 36.18
CA ILE A 68 -36.14 10.21 35.67
C ILE A 68 -36.76 9.89 34.30
N ASP A 69 -38.07 10.12 34.18
CA ASP A 69 -38.86 9.98 32.96
C ASP A 69 -38.47 11.05 31.93
N ILE A 70 -38.05 10.63 30.73
CA ILE A 70 -38.04 11.48 29.54
C ILE A 70 -38.75 10.70 28.43
N ARG A 71 -39.81 11.31 27.90
CA ARG A 71 -40.69 10.75 26.87
C ARG A 71 -39.91 10.42 25.60
N GLU A 72 -39.79 9.14 25.28
CA GLU A 72 -39.33 8.64 23.99
C GLU A 72 -40.47 8.73 22.97
N THR A 73 -40.27 9.52 21.93
CA THR A 73 -40.98 9.37 20.66
C THR A 73 -40.42 8.15 19.94
N GLN A 74 -41.30 7.21 19.62
CA GLN A 74 -41.00 5.97 18.91
C GLN A 74 -40.41 6.24 17.52
N ASP A 75 -39.14 5.87 17.33
CA ASP A 75 -38.61 5.48 16.04
C ASP A 75 -38.30 3.97 16.11
N GLU A 76 -39.23 3.16 15.60
CA GLU A 76 -39.09 1.71 15.43
C GLU A 76 -38.12 1.41 14.28
N ASN A 77 -36.87 1.07 14.60
CA ASN A 77 -36.02 0.04 13.97
C ASN A 77 -34.53 0.35 14.16
N THR A 78 -34.02 0.06 15.35
CA THR A 78 -32.57 -0.07 15.59
C THR A 78 -32.29 -1.42 16.23
N SER A 79 -32.65 -2.51 15.54
CA SER A 79 -32.07 -3.81 15.85
C SER A 79 -30.59 -3.76 15.47
N ASN A 80 -29.71 -3.73 16.47
CA ASN A 80 -28.26 -3.73 16.28
C ASN A 80 -27.84 -5.03 15.55
N PRO A 81 -27.48 -5.01 14.25
CA PRO A 81 -27.34 -6.23 13.45
C PRO A 81 -26.22 -7.16 13.94
N MET A 82 -25.22 -6.60 14.62
CA MET A 82 -24.07 -7.36 15.12
C MET A 82 -24.37 -8.25 16.33
N MET A 83 -25.47 -8.04 17.07
CA MET A 83 -25.86 -8.99 18.13
C MET A 83 -26.26 -10.37 17.60
N GLY A 84 -26.54 -10.50 16.28
CA GLY A 84 -26.90 -11.77 15.65
C GLY A 84 -25.73 -12.70 15.37
N ILE A 85 -24.51 -12.17 15.18
CA ILE A 85 -23.36 -12.96 14.70
C ILE A 85 -22.80 -13.89 15.79
N HIS A 86 -22.90 -13.49 17.06
CA HIS A 86 -22.46 -14.32 18.18
C HIS A 86 -23.50 -15.38 18.60
N ASN A 87 -24.71 -15.34 18.02
CA ASN A 87 -25.81 -16.26 18.32
C ASN A 87 -26.12 -17.22 17.15
N ILE A 88 -25.21 -17.35 16.18
CA ILE A 88 -25.35 -18.30 15.08
C ILE A 88 -25.26 -19.72 15.65
N ASN A 89 -26.22 -20.58 15.26
CA ASN A 89 -26.21 -22.00 15.63
C ASN A 89 -24.85 -22.63 15.25
N PRO A 90 -24.17 -23.38 16.15
CA PRO A 90 -22.86 -23.96 15.90
C PRO A 90 -22.77 -24.84 14.64
N ASP A 91 -23.81 -25.62 14.34
CA ASP A 91 -23.84 -26.51 13.16
C ASP A 91 -23.91 -25.69 11.88
N LEU A 92 -24.74 -24.63 11.87
CA LEU A 92 -24.83 -23.68 10.77
C LEU A 92 -23.50 -22.94 10.58
N LEU A 93 -22.87 -22.50 11.67
CA LEU A 93 -21.56 -21.84 11.64
C LEU A 93 -20.50 -22.75 11.02
N GLN A 94 -20.46 -24.03 11.43
CA GLN A 94 -19.51 -24.99 10.89
C GLN A 94 -19.74 -25.22 9.38
N GLN A 95 -20.99 -25.29 8.95
CA GLN A 95 -21.35 -25.41 7.54
C GLN A 95 -20.90 -24.18 6.73
N MET A 96 -21.17 -22.97 7.22
CA MET A 96 -20.73 -21.73 6.58
C MET A 96 -19.20 -21.65 6.48
N VAL A 97 -18.48 -22.04 7.53
CA VAL A 97 -17.01 -22.09 7.52
C VAL A 97 -16.52 -23.09 6.47
N TYR A 98 -17.10 -24.28 6.42
CA TYR A 98 -16.74 -25.29 5.43
C TYR A 98 -16.92 -24.77 4.00
N ASP A 99 -18.09 -24.22 3.69
CA ASP A 99 -18.40 -23.68 2.36
C ASP A 99 -17.49 -22.50 2.00
N ALA A 100 -17.20 -21.61 2.95
CA ALA A 100 -16.29 -20.50 2.72
C ALA A 100 -14.87 -20.98 2.36
N LEU A 101 -14.37 -22.00 3.07
CA LEU A 101 -13.05 -22.59 2.79
C LEU A 101 -13.00 -23.30 1.43
N VAL A 102 -14.06 -24.01 1.06
CA VAL A 102 -14.22 -24.61 -0.28
C VAL A 102 -14.24 -23.52 -1.34
N TRP A 103 -15.06 -22.47 -1.15
CA TRP A 103 -15.18 -21.35 -2.08
C TRP A 103 -13.83 -20.68 -2.30
N CYS A 104 -13.08 -20.37 -1.24
CA CYS A 104 -11.75 -19.77 -1.33
C CYS A 104 -10.79 -20.61 -2.18
N SER A 105 -10.85 -21.93 -2.01
CA SER A 105 -9.99 -22.88 -2.73
C SER A 105 -10.33 -22.94 -4.23
N LEU A 106 -11.61 -22.85 -4.58
CA LEU A 106 -12.09 -22.90 -5.97
C LEU A 106 -11.89 -21.58 -6.73
N HIS A 107 -11.91 -20.44 -6.02
CA HIS A 107 -11.88 -19.10 -6.62
C HIS A 107 -10.54 -18.38 -6.42
N GLY A 108 -9.54 -19.03 -5.84
CA GLY A 108 -8.20 -18.44 -5.71
C GLY A 108 -8.09 -17.31 -4.70
N LEU A 109 -8.93 -17.29 -3.65
CA LEU A 109 -8.75 -16.43 -2.48
C LEU A 109 -7.70 -17.05 -1.55
N VAL A 110 -6.45 -17.05 -2.02
CA VAL A 110 -5.33 -17.79 -1.42
C VAL A 110 -4.06 -16.95 -1.31
N VAL A 111 -3.21 -17.34 -0.36
CA VAL A 111 -1.86 -16.82 -0.13
C VAL A 111 -0.90 -17.98 0.10
N GLY A 112 0.40 -17.72 0.02
CA GLY A 112 1.42 -18.67 0.48
C GLY A 112 1.40 -18.85 2.00
N ASP A 113 1.40 -20.09 2.48
CA ASP A 113 1.45 -20.40 3.90
C ASP A 113 2.81 -20.04 4.49
N LYS A 114 2.82 -19.19 5.52
CA LYS A 114 4.04 -18.78 6.24
C LYS A 114 4.84 -19.92 6.86
N SER A 115 4.19 -21.05 7.13
CA SER A 115 4.84 -22.26 7.66
C SER A 115 5.53 -23.11 6.59
N VAL A 116 5.32 -22.80 5.31
CA VAL A 116 5.93 -23.50 4.18
C VAL A 116 6.99 -22.60 3.55
N GLN A 117 8.25 -23.02 3.61
CA GLN A 117 9.42 -22.22 3.21
C GLN A 117 9.31 -21.60 1.81
N ASN A 118 8.85 -22.38 0.83
CA ASN A 118 8.84 -21.96 -0.58
C ASN A 118 7.53 -21.33 -1.05
N SER A 119 6.55 -21.12 -0.16
CA SER A 119 5.21 -20.64 -0.53
C SER A 119 5.19 -19.19 -1.03
N GLY A 120 6.23 -18.41 -0.72
CA GLY A 120 6.45 -17.05 -1.23
C GLY A 120 7.30 -16.97 -2.49
N ILE A 121 7.80 -18.10 -3.01
CA ILE A 121 8.73 -18.13 -4.15
C ILE A 121 8.15 -18.97 -5.30
N VAL A 122 7.58 -20.15 -4.98
CA VAL A 122 7.08 -21.10 -5.98
C VAL A 122 5.55 -21.06 -6.01
N PRO A 123 4.92 -20.58 -7.10
CA PRO A 123 3.47 -20.59 -7.24
C PRO A 123 2.89 -22.01 -7.17
N GLY A 124 1.69 -22.15 -6.60
CA GLY A 124 0.96 -23.41 -6.53
C GLY A 124 1.42 -24.38 -5.42
N VAL A 125 2.44 -24.02 -4.63
CA VAL A 125 2.92 -24.83 -3.50
C VAL A 125 2.59 -24.17 -2.18
N GLY A 126 2.22 -24.97 -1.17
CA GLY A 126 1.95 -24.46 0.18
C GLY A 126 0.89 -23.37 0.21
N MET A 127 -0.15 -23.49 -0.61
CA MET A 127 -1.25 -22.52 -0.64
C MET A 127 -2.16 -22.71 0.57
N LYS A 128 -2.64 -21.59 1.11
CA LYS A 128 -3.67 -21.53 2.15
C LYS A 128 -4.67 -20.45 1.79
N HIS A 129 -5.93 -20.59 2.20
CA HIS A 129 -6.89 -19.50 2.09
C HIS A 129 -6.31 -18.21 2.71
N ALA A 130 -6.58 -17.06 2.08
CA ALA A 130 -6.29 -15.78 2.71
C ALA A 130 -7.06 -15.69 4.04
N PRO A 131 -6.53 -15.09 5.11
CA PRO A 131 -7.33 -14.81 6.29
C PRO A 131 -8.50 -13.89 5.92
N PHE A 132 -9.73 -14.26 6.31
CA PHE A 132 -10.95 -13.49 6.01
C PHE A 132 -11.90 -13.47 7.21
N ALA A 133 -12.74 -12.43 7.30
CA ALA A 133 -13.92 -12.43 8.16
C ALA A 133 -15.02 -13.27 7.49
N LEU A 134 -15.69 -14.16 8.22
CA LEU A 134 -16.69 -15.08 7.64
C LEU A 134 -17.91 -14.34 7.05
N LEU A 135 -18.33 -13.26 7.71
CA LEU A 135 -19.45 -12.42 7.31
C LEU A 135 -18.97 -10.97 7.14
N PRO A 136 -19.66 -10.15 6.31
CA PRO A 136 -19.28 -8.76 6.11
C PRO A 136 -19.50 -7.92 7.36
N THR A 137 -18.65 -6.90 7.54
CA THR A 137 -18.79 -5.91 8.60
C THR A 137 -19.90 -4.91 8.26
N SER A 138 -20.74 -4.58 9.23
CA SER A 138 -21.74 -3.52 9.06
C SER A 138 -21.05 -2.15 8.96
N PHE A 139 -21.37 -1.39 7.91
CA PHE A 139 -20.83 -0.06 7.71
C PHE A 139 -21.90 0.90 7.17
N PRO A 140 -22.03 2.13 7.69
CA PRO A 140 -23.05 3.07 7.23
C PRO A 140 -22.86 3.50 5.77
N GLN A 141 -23.93 3.47 4.99
CA GLN A 141 -23.90 3.83 3.56
C GLN A 141 -23.46 5.29 3.33
N THR A 142 -23.83 6.21 4.22
CA THR A 142 -23.45 7.63 4.11
C THR A 142 -21.94 7.82 4.16
N GLN A 143 -21.27 7.18 5.12
CA GLN A 143 -19.82 7.22 5.26
C GLN A 143 -19.14 6.44 4.12
N TRP A 144 -19.75 5.36 3.61
CA TRP A 144 -19.22 4.66 2.44
C TRP A 144 -19.21 5.57 1.22
N GLN A 145 -20.31 6.27 0.94
CA GLN A 145 -20.39 7.23 -0.16
C GLN A 145 -19.41 8.40 0.04
N GLN A 146 -19.25 8.89 1.28
CA GLN A 146 -18.24 9.90 1.59
C GLN A 146 -16.83 9.43 1.21
N ALA A 147 -16.46 8.18 1.53
CA ALA A 147 -15.16 7.62 1.15
C ALA A 147 -14.98 7.55 -0.37
N CYS A 148 -16.02 7.13 -1.11
CA CYS A 148 -16.01 7.08 -2.56
C CYS A 148 -15.80 8.48 -3.18
N ASP A 149 -16.52 9.50 -2.68
CA ASP A 149 -16.42 10.87 -3.16
C ASP A 149 -15.04 11.49 -2.89
N LEU A 150 -14.41 11.13 -1.76
CA LEU A 150 -13.10 11.62 -1.36
C LEU A 150 -11.97 11.10 -2.26
N MET A 151 -12.09 9.89 -2.82
CA MET A 151 -11.01 9.25 -3.56
C MET A 151 -10.56 10.08 -4.78
N CYS A 152 -11.50 10.64 -5.55
CA CYS A 152 -11.17 11.51 -6.68
C CYS A 152 -10.43 12.77 -6.25
N ILE A 153 -10.82 13.35 -5.10
CA ILE A 153 -10.19 14.55 -4.55
C ILE A 153 -8.77 14.22 -4.07
N PHE A 154 -8.57 13.08 -3.40
CA PHE A 154 -7.25 12.63 -2.99
C PHE A 154 -6.32 12.35 -4.17
N ASN A 155 -6.82 11.77 -5.26
CA ASN A 155 -6.03 11.55 -6.47
C ASN A 155 -5.49 12.88 -7.03
N GLU A 156 -6.36 13.88 -7.18
CA GLU A 156 -5.96 15.22 -7.65
C GLU A 156 -4.99 15.88 -6.67
N LEU A 157 -5.27 15.81 -5.36
CA LEU A 157 -4.41 16.36 -4.32
C LEU A 157 -2.99 15.76 -4.40
N ILE A 158 -2.88 14.44 -4.49
CA ILE A 158 -1.58 13.77 -4.56
C ILE A 158 -0.84 14.09 -5.85
N ASP A 159 -1.52 14.18 -6.99
CA ASP A 159 -0.87 14.63 -8.23
C ASP A 159 -0.28 16.02 -8.05
N ARG A 160 -1.05 16.99 -7.53
CA ARG A 160 -0.58 18.36 -7.33
C ARG A 160 0.53 18.48 -6.29
N VAL A 161 0.45 17.73 -5.20
CA VAL A 161 1.51 17.66 -4.18
C VAL A 161 2.78 17.08 -4.78
N SER A 162 2.67 16.04 -5.63
CA SER A 162 3.83 15.42 -6.27
C SER A 162 4.60 16.35 -7.22
N LEU A 163 3.92 17.39 -7.76
CA LEU A 163 4.51 18.38 -8.65
C LEU A 163 5.28 19.49 -7.90
N ASP A 164 5.00 19.70 -6.61
CA ASP A 164 5.71 20.69 -5.79
C ASP A 164 6.95 20.04 -5.14
N GLY A 165 8.01 19.88 -5.93
CA GLY A 165 9.25 19.25 -5.49
C GLY A 165 9.92 19.98 -4.30
N ASN A 166 9.79 21.30 -4.22
CA ASN A 166 10.30 22.08 -3.09
C ASN A 166 9.51 21.75 -1.82
N PHE A 167 8.19 21.70 -1.89
CA PHE A 167 7.36 21.30 -0.75
C PHE A 167 7.74 19.92 -0.22
N LEU A 168 7.94 18.93 -1.10
CA LEU A 168 8.35 17.58 -0.70
C LEU A 168 9.72 17.59 0.00
N GLN A 169 10.72 18.23 -0.60
CA GLN A 169 12.09 18.32 -0.05
C GLN A 169 12.12 19.07 1.29
N ASP A 170 11.44 20.21 1.38
CA ASP A 170 11.43 21.05 2.58
C ASP A 170 10.70 20.35 3.73
N THR A 171 9.52 19.78 3.47
CA THR A 171 8.70 19.10 4.49
C THR A 171 9.41 17.89 5.08
N LEU A 172 10.18 17.16 4.27
CA LEU A 172 10.90 15.96 4.68
C LEU A 172 12.36 16.22 5.07
N SER A 173 12.82 17.48 5.06
CA SER A 173 14.22 17.85 5.35
C SER A 173 14.71 17.43 6.74
N ARG A 174 13.83 17.45 7.75
CA ARG A 174 14.14 16.94 9.10
C ARG A 174 14.19 15.41 9.13
N THR A 175 13.20 14.77 8.49
CA THR A 175 13.13 13.31 8.33
C THR A 175 14.39 12.77 7.67
N LYS A 176 14.91 13.45 6.63
CA LYS A 176 16.15 13.11 5.94
C LYS A 176 17.35 12.89 6.87
N ARG A 177 17.42 13.62 7.99
CA ARG A 177 18.56 13.56 8.93
C ARG A 177 18.51 12.36 9.87
N VAL A 178 17.34 11.76 10.05
CA VAL A 178 17.10 10.72 11.07
C VAL A 178 16.63 9.40 10.47
N ASP A 179 16.17 9.39 9.22
CA ASP A 179 15.73 8.20 8.52
C ASP A 179 16.49 8.00 7.20
N VAL A 180 17.41 7.03 7.21
CA VAL A 180 18.28 6.71 6.06
C VAL A 180 17.45 6.33 4.83
N PHE A 181 16.36 5.59 5.01
CA PHE A 181 15.50 5.16 3.91
C PHE A 181 14.85 6.35 3.21
N THR A 182 14.17 7.22 3.96
CA THR A 182 13.60 8.46 3.40
C THR A 182 14.69 9.36 2.80
N SER A 183 15.90 9.41 3.39
CA SER A 183 17.00 10.19 2.82
C SER A 183 17.35 9.73 1.40
N ARG A 184 17.48 8.42 1.19
CA ARG A 184 17.82 7.85 -0.11
C ARG A 184 16.72 8.08 -1.15
N LEU A 185 15.45 8.02 -0.75
CA LEU A 185 14.33 8.41 -1.61
C LEU A 185 14.39 9.89 -2.01
N LEU A 186 14.72 10.77 -1.06
CA LEU A 186 14.89 12.20 -1.33
C LEU A 186 16.09 12.49 -2.22
N ASP A 187 17.16 11.71 -2.13
CA ASP A 187 18.33 11.84 -3.00
C ASP A 187 17.97 11.54 -4.46
N ILE A 188 17.22 10.46 -4.72
CA ILE A 188 16.70 10.14 -6.06
C ILE A 188 15.78 11.28 -6.56
N HIS A 189 14.88 11.76 -5.70
CA HIS A 189 13.99 12.87 -6.06
C HIS A 189 14.78 14.16 -6.37
N SER A 190 15.82 14.49 -5.59
CA SER A 190 16.72 15.62 -5.89
C SER A 190 17.36 15.48 -7.26
N MET A 191 17.85 14.29 -7.62
CA MET A 191 18.40 14.04 -8.96
C MET A 191 17.36 14.26 -10.06
N MET A 192 16.11 13.83 -9.85
CA MET A 192 15.02 14.05 -10.84
C MET A 192 14.72 15.54 -11.05
N LEU A 193 14.79 16.35 -9.97
CA LEU A 193 14.63 17.80 -10.05
C LEU A 193 15.81 18.46 -10.79
N GLU A 194 17.05 18.02 -10.52
CA GLU A 194 18.27 18.55 -11.16
C GLU A 194 18.27 18.31 -12.68
N ILE A 195 17.92 17.11 -13.12
CA ILE A 195 17.80 16.78 -14.54
C ILE A 195 16.51 17.33 -15.17
N LYS A 196 15.65 17.98 -14.37
CA LYS A 196 14.34 18.51 -14.79
C LYS A 196 13.51 17.47 -15.52
N LYS A 197 13.45 16.26 -14.95
CA LYS A 197 12.70 15.14 -15.52
C LYS A 197 11.26 15.56 -15.72
N LYS A 198 10.78 15.50 -16.97
CA LYS A 198 9.37 15.73 -17.30
C LYS A 198 8.64 14.40 -17.34
N GLU A 199 7.58 14.28 -16.54
CA GLU A 199 6.68 13.13 -16.55
C GLU A 199 5.32 13.56 -17.12
N GLU A 200 5.16 13.38 -18.43
CA GLU A 200 3.92 13.76 -19.12
C GLU A 200 2.77 12.81 -18.79
N ILE A 201 3.07 11.52 -18.58
CA ILE A 201 2.13 10.50 -18.16
C ILE A 201 2.46 10.14 -16.71
N ARG A 202 1.50 10.34 -15.80
CA ARG A 202 1.63 10.01 -14.37
C ARG A 202 0.52 9.04 -13.99
N LEU A 203 0.88 7.95 -13.33
CA LEU A 203 -0.05 6.90 -12.94
C LEU A 203 0.00 6.65 -11.44
N GLY A 204 -1.13 6.86 -10.77
CA GLY A 204 -1.35 6.56 -9.36
C GLY A 204 -2.35 5.42 -9.16
N LEU A 205 -1.93 4.35 -8.48
CA LEU A 205 -2.82 3.29 -7.99
C LEU A 205 -2.89 3.35 -6.47
N HIS A 206 -3.80 4.19 -5.98
CA HIS A 206 -3.87 4.60 -4.57
C HIS A 206 -4.91 3.82 -3.78
N ARG A 207 -4.72 3.81 -2.46
CA ARG A 207 -5.72 3.35 -1.49
C ARG A 207 -5.73 4.28 -0.29
N SER A 208 -6.85 4.98 -0.09
CA SER A 208 -7.10 5.76 1.12
C SER A 208 -7.77 4.88 2.16
N ASP A 209 -7.15 4.74 3.33
CA ASP A 209 -7.62 3.89 4.40
C ASP A 209 -8.35 4.73 5.47
N TYR A 210 -9.49 4.25 5.97
CA TYR A 210 -10.34 4.99 6.90
C TYR A 210 -10.80 4.14 8.08
N MET A 211 -11.09 4.80 9.20
CA MET A 211 -11.85 4.26 10.31
C MET A 211 -13.04 5.17 10.63
N LEU A 212 -14.13 4.57 11.11
CA LEU A 212 -15.28 5.30 11.63
C LEU A 212 -15.08 5.52 13.13
N ASP A 213 -14.99 6.78 13.56
CA ASP A 213 -14.93 7.10 14.98
C ASP A 213 -16.29 6.83 15.63
N ASP A 214 -16.31 6.06 16.72
CA ASP A 214 -17.57 5.66 17.35
C ASP A 214 -18.26 6.82 18.09
N GLN A 215 -17.51 7.79 18.61
CA GLN A 215 -18.06 8.90 19.37
C GLN A 215 -18.58 10.00 18.45
N THR A 216 -17.78 10.44 17.49
CA THR A 216 -18.14 11.52 16.57
C THR A 216 -18.94 11.03 15.37
N LYS A 217 -18.89 9.73 15.06
CA LYS A 217 -19.44 9.12 13.83
C LYS A 217 -18.83 9.68 12.55
N ASP A 218 -17.67 10.32 12.65
CA ASP A 218 -16.93 10.82 11.51
C ASP A 218 -16.07 9.73 10.88
N LEU A 219 -15.99 9.78 9.55
CA LEU A 219 -15.07 8.97 8.78
C LEU A 219 -13.70 9.64 8.78
N LEU A 220 -12.72 9.06 9.46
CA LEU A 220 -11.38 9.61 9.60
C LEU A 220 -10.37 8.80 8.80
N GLN A 221 -9.55 9.49 8.01
CA GLN A 221 -8.47 8.90 7.22
C GLN A 221 -7.32 8.48 8.15
N ILE A 222 -6.90 7.22 8.03
CA ILE A 222 -5.77 6.64 8.76
C ILE A 222 -4.46 6.88 8.00
N GLU A 223 -4.47 6.65 6.69
CA GLU A 223 -3.34 6.88 5.79
C GLU A 223 -3.78 6.86 4.32
N LEU A 224 -2.87 7.31 3.46
CA LEU A 224 -3.03 7.27 2.01
C LEU A 224 -1.86 6.54 1.38
N ASN A 225 -2.11 5.33 0.91
CA ASN A 225 -1.11 4.48 0.28
C ASN A 225 -0.94 4.91 -1.17
N THR A 226 0.25 5.44 -1.50
CA THR A 226 0.59 5.82 -2.88
C THR A 226 1.48 4.80 -3.59
N ILE A 227 2.08 3.86 -2.85
CA ILE A 227 2.94 2.79 -3.36
C ILE A 227 2.42 1.42 -2.93
N SER A 228 2.50 0.43 -3.82
CA SER A 228 2.23 -0.99 -3.51
C SER A 228 0.91 -1.26 -2.76
N SER A 229 -0.15 -0.53 -3.14
CA SER A 229 -1.50 -0.73 -2.60
C SER A 229 -1.96 -2.17 -2.86
N SER A 230 -1.89 -3.00 -1.82
CA SER A 230 -2.27 -4.41 -1.87
C SER A 230 -3.79 -4.63 -1.87
N PHE A 231 -4.18 -5.85 -2.26
CA PHE A 231 -5.55 -6.38 -2.23
C PHE A 231 -6.57 -5.83 -3.25
N PRO A 232 -6.21 -5.24 -4.41
CA PRO A 232 -7.21 -4.99 -5.44
C PRO A 232 -7.79 -6.30 -6.00
N GLY A 233 -7.02 -7.40 -6.03
CA GLY A 233 -7.48 -8.72 -6.47
C GLY A 233 -8.24 -9.45 -5.36
N LEU A 234 -7.59 -9.71 -4.23
CA LEU A 234 -8.21 -10.47 -3.14
C LEU A 234 -9.41 -9.74 -2.52
N GLY A 235 -9.43 -8.41 -2.51
CA GLY A 235 -10.57 -7.63 -2.01
C GLY A 235 -11.85 -7.84 -2.84
N CYS A 236 -11.74 -7.99 -4.16
CA CYS A 236 -12.87 -8.36 -5.01
C CYS A 236 -13.42 -9.75 -4.63
N LEU A 237 -12.53 -10.73 -4.44
CA LEU A 237 -12.91 -12.09 -4.07
C LEU A 237 -13.57 -12.16 -2.69
N VAL A 238 -13.18 -11.32 -1.73
CA VAL A 238 -13.85 -11.25 -0.42
C VAL A 238 -15.29 -10.74 -0.57
N SER A 239 -15.53 -9.71 -1.39
CA SER A 239 -16.88 -9.22 -1.69
C SER A 239 -17.75 -10.30 -2.34
N GLU A 240 -17.17 -11.08 -3.27
CA GLU A 240 -17.86 -12.20 -3.93
C GLU A 240 -18.14 -13.35 -2.96
N LEU A 241 -17.18 -13.72 -2.11
CA LEU A 241 -17.36 -14.72 -1.06
C LEU A 241 -18.52 -14.34 -0.13
N HIS A 242 -18.54 -13.11 0.38
CA HIS A 242 -19.62 -12.65 1.26
C HIS A 242 -20.96 -12.64 0.55
N SER A 243 -21.01 -12.17 -0.71
CA SER A 243 -22.24 -12.21 -1.51
C SER A 243 -22.73 -13.64 -1.71
N ASN A 244 -21.82 -14.59 -1.98
CA ASN A 244 -22.14 -16.01 -2.14
C ASN A 244 -22.68 -16.61 -0.84
N LEU A 245 -22.01 -16.40 0.29
CA LEU A 245 -22.48 -16.88 1.60
C LEU A 245 -23.84 -16.29 1.97
N LEU A 246 -24.05 -14.99 1.75
CA LEU A 246 -25.33 -14.33 2.04
C LEU A 246 -26.46 -14.77 1.11
N ASN A 247 -26.16 -15.20 -0.13
CA ASN A 247 -27.18 -15.79 -1.00
C ASN A 247 -27.68 -17.15 -0.47
N HIS A 248 -26.82 -17.93 0.20
CA HIS A 248 -27.19 -19.24 0.74
C HIS A 248 -27.75 -19.16 2.17
N TYR A 249 -27.17 -18.30 2.99
CA TYR A 249 -27.39 -18.26 4.45
C TYR A 249 -27.98 -16.95 4.95
N GLY A 250 -28.19 -15.95 4.09
CA GLY A 250 -28.60 -14.59 4.46
C GLY A 250 -29.84 -14.54 5.34
N ASP A 251 -30.89 -15.30 4.99
CA ASP A 251 -32.13 -15.37 5.76
C ASP A 251 -31.91 -15.93 7.18
N HIS A 252 -30.97 -16.86 7.35
CA HIS A 252 -30.66 -17.47 8.64
C HIS A 252 -29.89 -16.52 9.57
N VAL A 253 -29.13 -15.58 9.00
CA VAL A 253 -28.31 -14.62 9.75
C VAL A 253 -28.87 -13.19 9.71
N GLY A 254 -30.02 -12.97 9.07
CA GLY A 254 -30.67 -11.67 8.95
C GLY A 254 -29.89 -10.66 8.10
N LEU A 255 -29.11 -11.12 7.11
CA LEU A 255 -28.28 -10.27 6.24
C LEU A 255 -28.65 -10.47 4.77
N GLN A 256 -28.54 -9.41 3.98
CA GLN A 256 -28.89 -9.42 2.56
C GLN A 256 -27.65 -9.25 1.69
N SER A 257 -27.46 -10.14 0.71
CA SER A 257 -26.32 -10.08 -0.22
C SER A 257 -26.28 -8.76 -1.01
N GLY A 258 -27.43 -8.22 -1.38
CA GLY A 258 -27.55 -6.92 -2.09
C GLY A 258 -27.07 -5.70 -1.29
N ARG A 259 -26.70 -5.87 -0.01
CA ARG A 259 -26.06 -4.82 0.82
C ARG A 259 -24.53 -4.86 0.77
N VAL A 260 -23.93 -5.91 0.21
CA VAL A 260 -22.50 -5.97 -0.06
C VAL A 260 -22.25 -5.19 -1.36
N PRO A 261 -21.46 -4.11 -1.35
CA PRO A 261 -21.18 -3.36 -2.56
C PRO A 261 -20.37 -4.20 -3.54
N GLY A 262 -20.68 -4.08 -4.84
CA GLY A 262 -19.85 -4.65 -5.89
C GLY A 262 -18.45 -4.03 -5.86
N ASN A 263 -17.42 -4.83 -6.12
CA ASN A 263 -16.03 -4.41 -6.04
C ASN A 263 -15.32 -4.65 -7.37
N THR A 264 -14.88 -3.56 -8.01
CA THR A 264 -14.23 -3.57 -9.33
C THR A 264 -12.76 -3.15 -9.27
N ALA A 265 -12.15 -3.16 -8.08
CA ALA A 265 -10.78 -2.68 -7.87
C ALA A 265 -9.76 -3.37 -8.80
N LEU A 266 -9.81 -4.70 -8.92
CA LEU A 266 -8.94 -5.48 -9.81
C LEU A 266 -9.01 -5.01 -11.26
N THR A 267 -10.22 -4.90 -11.80
CA THR A 267 -10.44 -4.46 -13.19
C THR A 267 -10.08 -2.99 -13.38
N GLY A 268 -10.38 -2.13 -12.41
CA GLY A 268 -10.02 -0.70 -12.46
C GLY A 268 -8.50 -0.49 -12.48
N TYR A 269 -7.76 -1.25 -11.68
CA TYR A 269 -6.30 -1.23 -11.68
C TYR A 269 -5.73 -1.74 -13.01
N ALA A 270 -6.28 -2.83 -13.56
CA ALA A 270 -5.87 -3.36 -14.86
C ALA A 270 -6.14 -2.35 -15.98
N ASP A 271 -7.31 -1.72 -15.98
CA ASP A 271 -7.71 -0.71 -16.97
C ASP A 271 -6.81 0.53 -16.90
N ALA A 272 -6.44 0.98 -15.70
CA ALA A 272 -5.50 2.09 -15.53
C ALA A 272 -4.07 1.76 -16.02
N LEU A 273 -3.55 0.56 -15.72
CA LEU A 273 -2.25 0.10 -16.24
C LEU A 273 -2.27 -0.05 -17.77
N GLY A 274 -3.34 -0.62 -18.32
CA GLY A 274 -3.55 -0.75 -19.76
C GLY A 274 -3.60 0.61 -20.46
N GLN A 275 -4.29 1.59 -19.85
CA GLN A 275 -4.33 2.95 -20.39
C GLN A 275 -2.96 3.63 -20.34
N ALA A 276 -2.22 3.54 -19.23
CA ALA A 276 -0.87 4.13 -19.16
C ALA A 276 0.10 3.49 -20.18
N TRP A 277 0.01 2.18 -20.39
CA TRP A 277 0.77 1.48 -21.43
C TRP A 277 0.38 1.98 -22.83
N LYS A 278 -0.91 2.20 -23.08
CA LYS A 278 -1.42 2.74 -24.34
C LYS A 278 -0.94 4.17 -24.60
N GLU A 279 -0.94 5.02 -23.58
CA GLU A 279 -0.40 6.39 -23.66
C GLU A 279 1.12 6.39 -23.92
N TYR A 280 1.87 5.43 -23.36
CA TYR A 280 3.29 5.25 -23.67
C TYR A 280 3.53 4.89 -25.15
N ASN A 281 2.57 4.20 -25.78
CA ASN A 281 2.47 4.01 -27.23
C ASN A 281 3.65 3.24 -27.89
N ASP A 282 4.16 2.19 -27.24
CA ASP A 282 5.00 1.16 -27.90
C ASP A 282 4.35 -0.21 -27.74
N PRO A 283 3.74 -0.79 -28.80
CA PRO A 283 3.00 -2.05 -28.72
C PRO A 283 3.89 -3.27 -28.41
N ARG A 284 5.23 -3.12 -28.48
CA ARG A 284 6.18 -4.18 -28.13
C ARG A 284 6.68 -4.07 -26.69
N ALA A 285 6.38 -2.98 -26.01
CA ALA A 285 6.80 -2.79 -24.63
C ALA A 285 5.89 -3.56 -23.66
N VAL A 286 6.42 -3.88 -22.49
CA VAL A 286 5.74 -4.65 -21.43
C VAL A 286 5.44 -3.77 -20.22
N VAL A 287 4.59 -4.28 -19.34
CA VAL A 287 4.44 -3.76 -17.98
C VAL A 287 5.33 -4.59 -17.06
N MET A 288 6.29 -3.95 -16.41
CA MET A 288 7.15 -4.61 -15.43
C MET A 288 6.57 -4.43 -14.03
N VAL A 289 6.34 -5.54 -13.32
CA VAL A 289 5.98 -5.55 -11.91
C VAL A 289 7.25 -5.71 -11.09
N VAL A 290 7.59 -4.71 -10.29
CA VAL A 290 8.72 -4.78 -9.35
C VAL A 290 8.25 -5.49 -8.09
N VAL A 291 8.89 -6.58 -7.69
CA VAL A 291 8.40 -7.50 -6.65
C VAL A 291 9.44 -7.77 -5.57
N GLN A 292 8.98 -8.17 -4.38
CA GLN A 292 9.85 -8.65 -3.32
C GLN A 292 10.44 -10.03 -3.68
N THR A 293 11.55 -10.41 -3.06
CA THR A 293 12.21 -11.72 -3.27
C THR A 293 11.37 -12.88 -2.76
N GLU A 294 10.67 -12.68 -1.65
CA GLU A 294 9.64 -13.59 -1.11
C GLU A 294 8.30 -12.86 -1.04
N GLU A 295 7.30 -13.36 -1.77
CA GLU A 295 5.99 -12.71 -1.90
C GLU A 295 4.86 -13.72 -1.70
N ARG A 296 4.42 -13.90 -0.44
CA ARG A 296 3.32 -14.82 -0.10
C ARG A 296 1.97 -14.33 -0.63
N ASN A 297 1.84 -13.04 -0.92
CA ASN A 297 0.66 -12.45 -1.54
C ASN A 297 0.79 -12.34 -3.08
N MET A 298 1.63 -13.17 -3.71
CA MET A 298 1.87 -13.11 -5.17
C MET A 298 0.60 -13.32 -5.99
N TYR A 299 -0.38 -14.07 -5.48
CA TYR A 299 -1.61 -14.37 -6.20
C TYR A 299 -2.45 -13.11 -6.46
N ASP A 300 -2.46 -12.13 -5.55
CA ASP A 300 -3.07 -10.81 -5.76
C ASP A 300 -2.46 -10.09 -6.98
N GLN A 301 -1.15 -10.23 -7.19
CA GLN A 301 -0.42 -9.63 -8.30
C GLN A 301 -0.61 -10.41 -9.61
N HIS A 302 -0.71 -11.75 -9.52
CA HIS A 302 -0.99 -12.62 -10.67
C HIS A 302 -2.42 -12.44 -11.18
N TRP A 303 -3.40 -12.21 -10.30
CA TRP A 303 -4.75 -11.81 -10.70
C TRP A 303 -4.72 -10.56 -11.58
N LEU A 304 -4.03 -9.51 -11.13
CA LEU A 304 -3.90 -8.27 -11.89
C LEU A 304 -3.21 -8.48 -13.23
N SER A 305 -2.13 -9.26 -13.24
CA SER A 305 -1.39 -9.59 -14.46
C SER A 305 -2.23 -10.35 -15.48
N THR A 306 -3.07 -11.29 -15.00
CA THR A 306 -3.97 -12.10 -15.84
C THR A 306 -5.05 -11.23 -16.45
N VAL A 307 -5.74 -10.42 -15.64
CA VAL A 307 -6.80 -9.51 -16.10
C VAL A 307 -6.25 -8.46 -17.07
N LEU A 308 -5.05 -7.94 -16.81
CA LEU A 308 -4.38 -7.01 -17.73
C LEU A 308 -4.09 -7.68 -19.09
N LYS A 309 -3.63 -8.93 -19.10
CA LYS A 309 -3.38 -9.67 -20.33
C LYS A 309 -4.68 -9.95 -21.10
N GLU A 310 -5.73 -10.39 -20.42
CA GLU A 310 -7.00 -10.76 -21.03
C GLU A 310 -7.75 -9.56 -21.62
N ARG A 311 -7.76 -8.43 -20.89
CA ARG A 311 -8.54 -7.24 -21.29
C ARG A 311 -7.78 -6.32 -22.26
N HIS A 312 -6.46 -6.21 -22.11
CA HIS A 312 -5.66 -5.22 -22.83
C HIS A 312 -4.60 -5.83 -23.74
N ALA A 313 -4.48 -7.17 -23.78
CA ALA A 313 -3.44 -7.90 -24.50
C ALA A 313 -1.99 -7.59 -24.07
N VAL A 314 -1.82 -6.85 -22.96
CA VAL A 314 -0.52 -6.39 -22.46
C VAL A 314 0.22 -7.51 -21.74
N THR A 315 1.48 -7.72 -22.10
CA THR A 315 2.35 -8.69 -21.44
C THR A 315 2.97 -8.08 -20.19
N THR A 316 3.06 -8.88 -19.13
CA THR A 316 3.72 -8.51 -17.88
C THR A 316 4.99 -9.33 -17.66
N ILE A 317 5.99 -8.69 -17.04
CA ILE A 317 7.17 -9.37 -16.50
C ILE A 317 7.30 -9.04 -15.02
N ARG A 318 7.91 -9.93 -14.23
CA ARG A 318 8.14 -9.74 -12.79
C ARG A 318 9.64 -9.72 -12.54
N LYS A 319 10.11 -8.71 -11.82
CA LYS A 319 11.54 -8.54 -11.50
C LYS A 319 11.72 -8.00 -10.10
N THR A 320 12.66 -8.54 -9.35
CA THR A 320 13.17 -7.94 -8.12
C THR A 320 14.06 -6.74 -8.47
N LEU A 321 14.31 -5.85 -7.50
CA LEU A 321 15.21 -4.71 -7.71
C LEU A 321 16.63 -5.18 -8.11
N ALA A 322 17.14 -6.24 -7.48
CA ALA A 322 18.45 -6.81 -7.84
C ALA A 322 18.49 -7.34 -9.28
N GLU A 323 17.43 -8.01 -9.75
CA GLU A 323 17.36 -8.44 -11.15
C GLU A 323 17.30 -7.25 -12.11
N VAL A 324 16.59 -6.17 -11.76
CA VAL A 324 16.56 -4.93 -12.56
C VAL A 324 17.94 -4.29 -12.64
N ASP A 325 18.74 -4.26 -11.57
CA ASP A 325 20.12 -3.76 -11.63
C ASP A 325 20.98 -4.64 -12.55
N SER A 326 20.82 -5.96 -12.45
CA SER A 326 21.65 -6.91 -13.20
C SER A 326 21.33 -7.00 -14.70
N GLU A 327 20.06 -6.83 -15.06
CA GLU A 327 19.55 -7.02 -16.43
C GLU A 327 19.06 -5.72 -17.10
N GLY A 328 19.04 -4.62 -16.34
CA GLY A 328 18.50 -3.34 -16.76
C GLY A 328 19.52 -2.49 -17.49
N GLU A 329 19.08 -1.86 -18.58
CA GLU A 329 19.87 -0.85 -19.29
C GLU A 329 18.97 0.28 -19.80
N LEU A 330 19.52 1.50 -19.82
CA LEU A 330 18.88 2.65 -20.44
C LEU A 330 19.44 2.84 -21.85
N LEU A 331 18.54 2.84 -22.84
CA LEU A 331 18.88 3.21 -24.21
C LEU A 331 19.13 4.73 -24.30
N PRO A 332 19.82 5.20 -25.36
CA PRO A 332 20.11 6.63 -25.54
C PRO A 332 18.87 7.53 -25.63
N ASP A 333 17.71 6.97 -25.99
CA ASP A 333 16.42 7.68 -26.03
C ASP A 333 15.69 7.70 -24.68
N GLY A 334 16.26 7.09 -23.64
CA GLY A 334 15.69 6.98 -22.31
C GLY A 334 14.82 5.75 -22.09
N THR A 335 14.62 4.90 -23.09
CA THR A 335 13.86 3.65 -22.97
C THR A 335 14.56 2.70 -22.01
N LEU A 336 13.82 2.16 -21.04
CA LEU A 336 14.30 1.07 -20.18
C LEU A 336 14.16 -0.27 -20.89
N LEU A 337 15.26 -1.01 -20.97
CA LEU A 337 15.27 -2.43 -21.28
C LEU A 337 15.55 -3.22 -20.01
N VAL A 338 14.84 -4.33 -19.79
CA VAL A 338 15.16 -5.30 -18.75
C VAL A 338 15.10 -6.70 -19.36
N GLY A 339 16.22 -7.42 -19.35
CA GLY A 339 16.32 -8.73 -19.99
C GLY A 339 16.00 -8.68 -21.48
N GLY A 340 16.37 -7.58 -22.16
CA GLY A 340 16.11 -7.34 -23.58
C GLY A 340 14.68 -6.91 -23.94
N GLN A 341 13.80 -6.73 -22.95
CA GLN A 341 12.41 -6.30 -23.17
C GLN A 341 12.24 -4.82 -22.83
N LYS A 342 11.59 -4.06 -23.73
CA LYS A 342 11.23 -2.66 -23.49
C LYS A 342 10.16 -2.55 -22.41
N VAL A 343 10.36 -1.68 -21.43
CA VAL A 343 9.41 -1.46 -20.35
C VAL A 343 8.69 -0.11 -20.57
N ALA A 344 7.37 -0.17 -20.68
CA ALA A 344 6.52 1.03 -20.83
C ALA A 344 6.00 1.52 -19.47
N VAL A 345 5.64 0.61 -18.58
CA VAL A 345 5.11 0.92 -17.25
C VAL A 345 5.83 0.07 -16.21
N ILE A 346 6.19 0.70 -15.09
CA ILE A 346 6.82 0.09 -13.93
C ILE A 346 5.80 0.13 -12.79
N TYR A 347 5.25 -1.01 -12.43
CA TYR A 347 4.29 -1.14 -11.34
C TYR A 347 4.99 -1.68 -10.09
N PHE A 348 5.08 -0.88 -9.04
CA PHE A 348 5.76 -1.26 -7.81
C PHE A 348 4.84 -2.08 -6.89
N ARG A 349 5.27 -3.31 -6.63
CA ARG A 349 4.83 -4.18 -5.52
C ARG A 349 5.93 -4.45 -4.50
N ALA A 350 6.97 -3.62 -4.52
CA ALA A 350 8.13 -3.61 -3.62
C ALA A 350 8.75 -2.21 -3.62
N GLY A 351 9.84 -2.03 -2.89
CA GLY A 351 10.61 -0.79 -2.84
C GLY A 351 10.03 0.27 -1.91
N TYR A 352 9.09 -0.12 -1.04
CA TYR A 352 8.43 0.73 -0.04
C TYR A 352 8.98 0.52 1.38
N ALA A 353 9.78 -0.53 1.59
CA ALA A 353 10.43 -0.83 2.87
C ALA A 353 11.96 -0.86 2.73
N PRO A 354 12.73 -0.54 3.79
CA PRO A 354 14.19 -0.65 3.76
C PRO A 354 14.70 -2.08 3.48
N SER A 355 13.92 -3.10 3.88
CA SER A 355 14.22 -4.52 3.66
C SER A 355 14.27 -4.91 2.18
N ASP A 356 13.65 -4.12 1.30
CA ASP A 356 13.74 -4.29 -0.15
C ASP A 356 15.08 -3.79 -0.74
N TYR A 357 15.94 -3.15 0.07
CA TYR A 357 17.22 -2.57 -0.34
C TYR A 357 18.39 -3.12 0.50
N PRO A 358 18.69 -4.43 0.42
CA PRO A 358 19.77 -5.04 1.18
C PRO A 358 21.16 -4.55 0.74
N SER A 359 21.30 -3.95 -0.46
CA SER A 359 22.56 -3.44 -0.99
C SER A 359 22.36 -2.16 -1.83
N GLU A 360 23.46 -1.64 -2.38
CA GLU A 360 23.40 -0.51 -3.34
C GLU A 360 22.78 -0.93 -4.67
N SER A 361 22.80 -2.22 -5.04
CA SER A 361 22.22 -2.74 -6.28
C SER A 361 20.75 -2.32 -6.42
N GLU A 362 19.97 -2.44 -5.35
CA GLU A 362 18.55 -2.11 -5.38
C GLU A 362 18.29 -0.59 -5.48
N TRP A 363 19.18 0.22 -4.92
CA TRP A 363 19.12 1.67 -5.06
C TRP A 363 19.49 2.12 -6.48
N GLU A 364 20.50 1.51 -7.08
CA GLU A 364 20.89 1.77 -8.47
C GLU A 364 19.77 1.35 -9.43
N ALA A 365 19.12 0.20 -9.22
CA ALA A 365 17.92 -0.19 -9.96
C ALA A 365 16.79 0.84 -9.82
N ARG A 366 16.52 1.30 -8.58
CA ARG A 366 15.47 2.29 -8.34
C ARG A 366 15.76 3.60 -9.08
N LEU A 367 17.00 4.06 -9.05
CA LEU A 367 17.43 5.26 -9.77
C LEU A 367 17.37 5.07 -11.29
N LEU A 368 17.83 3.93 -11.81
CA LEU A 368 17.78 3.58 -13.23
C LEU A 368 16.35 3.66 -13.77
N MET A 369 15.41 3.05 -13.04
CA MET A 369 13.98 3.08 -13.37
C MET A 369 13.43 4.51 -13.36
N GLU A 370 13.77 5.31 -12.35
CA GLU A 370 13.29 6.69 -12.24
C GLU A 370 13.79 7.57 -13.40
N CYS A 371 15.05 7.40 -13.79
CA CYS A 371 15.66 8.09 -14.94
C CYS A 371 14.97 7.77 -16.27
N SER A 372 14.41 6.55 -16.41
CA SER A 372 13.82 6.06 -17.65
C SER A 372 12.59 6.83 -18.13
N SER A 373 12.24 6.68 -19.40
CA SER A 373 10.99 7.19 -19.98
C SER A 373 9.75 6.42 -19.51
N ALA A 374 9.91 5.24 -18.90
CA ALA A 374 8.77 4.43 -18.48
C ALA A 374 7.87 5.20 -17.49
N VAL A 375 6.58 4.90 -17.53
CA VAL A 375 5.60 5.43 -16.57
C VAL A 375 5.78 4.68 -15.26
N LYS A 376 6.12 5.37 -14.18
CA LYS A 376 6.22 4.74 -12.86
C LYS A 376 4.87 4.78 -12.15
N CYS A 377 4.54 3.70 -11.48
CA CYS A 377 3.38 3.56 -10.63
C CYS A 377 3.80 3.01 -9.25
N PRO A 378 4.15 3.90 -8.30
CA PRO A 378 4.27 5.35 -8.42
C PRO A 378 5.68 5.83 -8.84
N SER A 379 5.78 7.06 -9.32
CA SER A 379 7.07 7.79 -9.38
C SER A 379 7.61 8.11 -7.99
N ILE A 380 8.86 8.54 -7.89
CA ILE A 380 9.49 8.91 -6.61
C ILE A 380 8.73 10.05 -5.92
N SER A 381 8.18 11.01 -6.67
CA SER A 381 7.40 12.11 -6.11
C SER A 381 6.09 11.63 -5.51
N TYR A 382 5.37 10.74 -6.20
CA TYR A 382 4.15 10.12 -5.67
C TYR A 382 4.44 9.25 -4.44
N HIS A 383 5.57 8.52 -4.43
CA HIS A 383 6.00 7.75 -3.26
C HIS A 383 6.23 8.66 -2.05
N LEU A 384 6.95 9.77 -2.22
CA LEU A 384 7.19 10.75 -1.14
C LEU A 384 5.89 11.44 -0.68
N ALA A 385 4.98 11.74 -1.61
CA ALA A 385 3.69 12.36 -1.30
C ALA A 385 2.79 11.49 -0.40
N GLY A 386 2.98 10.17 -0.41
CA GLY A 386 2.27 9.23 0.46
C GLY A 386 2.85 9.12 1.87
N THR A 387 3.97 9.77 2.18
CA THR A 387 4.58 9.67 3.51
C THR A 387 3.68 10.28 4.58
N LYS A 388 3.69 9.66 5.77
CA LYS A 388 2.91 10.12 6.93
C LYS A 388 3.26 11.55 7.34
N LYS A 389 4.51 11.97 7.12
CA LYS A 389 4.91 13.36 7.35
C LYS A 389 4.25 14.34 6.38
N ILE A 390 4.07 13.98 5.11
CA ILE A 390 3.31 14.80 4.15
C ILE A 390 1.83 14.84 4.54
N GLN A 391 1.21 13.70 4.90
CA GLN A 391 -0.16 13.67 5.41
C GLN A 391 -0.35 14.63 6.60
N GLN A 392 0.58 14.60 7.56
CA GLN A 392 0.57 15.51 8.72
C GLN A 392 0.74 16.98 8.30
N GLU A 393 1.61 17.28 7.34
CA GLU A 393 1.83 18.65 6.88
C GLU A 393 0.61 19.21 6.12
N LEU A 394 -0.07 18.38 5.31
CA LEU A 394 -1.30 18.74 4.60
C LEU A 394 -2.45 19.06 5.56
N ALA A 395 -2.45 18.50 6.77
CA ALA A 395 -3.46 18.79 7.79
C ALA A 395 -3.29 20.18 8.45
N LYS A 396 -2.16 20.87 8.23
CA LYS A 396 -1.95 22.21 8.79
C LYS A 396 -2.86 23.26 8.13
N PRO A 397 -3.23 24.32 8.86
CA PRO A 397 -3.99 25.43 8.30
C PRO A 397 -3.33 26.01 7.04
N ASN A 398 -4.14 26.30 6.01
CA ASN A 398 -3.74 26.92 4.75
C ASN A 398 -2.82 26.09 3.82
N VAL A 399 -2.45 24.85 4.18
CA VAL A 399 -1.58 24.04 3.32
C VAL A 399 -2.37 23.39 2.17
N LEU A 400 -3.57 22.86 2.41
CA LEU A 400 -4.43 22.31 1.35
C LEU A 400 -4.75 23.35 0.26
N GLU A 401 -4.97 24.61 0.65
CA GLU A 401 -5.26 25.73 -0.26
C GLU A 401 -4.12 26.04 -1.24
N ARG A 402 -2.90 25.56 -0.98
CA ARG A 402 -1.80 25.65 -1.95
C ARG A 402 -2.00 24.72 -3.14
N PHE A 403 -2.71 23.61 -2.93
CA PHE A 403 -2.87 22.55 -3.91
C PHE A 403 -4.28 22.53 -4.49
N LEU A 404 -5.31 22.88 -3.72
CA LEU A 404 -6.69 22.86 -4.16
C LEU A 404 -7.30 24.25 -4.09
N GLU A 405 -8.16 24.57 -5.07
CA GLU A 405 -8.88 25.85 -5.14
C GLU A 405 -10.34 25.69 -4.70
N ASN A 406 -10.92 24.51 -4.91
CA ASN A 406 -12.32 24.23 -4.61
C ASN A 406 -12.53 24.13 -3.09
N LYS A 407 -13.18 25.14 -2.51
CA LYS A 407 -13.44 25.23 -1.07
C LYS A 407 -14.29 24.07 -0.53
N ASP A 408 -15.19 23.52 -1.34
CA ASP A 408 -16.04 22.41 -0.93
C ASP A 408 -15.22 21.11 -0.84
N GLU A 409 -14.30 20.89 -1.79
CA GLU A 409 -13.37 19.75 -1.75
C GLU A 409 -12.42 19.83 -0.56
N ILE A 410 -11.88 21.03 -0.30
CA ILE A 410 -11.02 21.28 0.87
C ILE A 410 -11.80 21.01 2.17
N ALA A 411 -13.05 21.44 2.26
CA ALA A 411 -13.90 21.18 3.41
C ALA A 411 -14.17 19.68 3.61
N LYS A 412 -14.43 18.94 2.52
CA LYS A 412 -14.59 17.48 2.55
C LYS A 412 -13.33 16.77 3.05
N LEU A 413 -12.15 17.15 2.55
CA LEU A 413 -10.87 16.59 2.99
C LEU A 413 -10.62 16.88 4.47
N ARG A 414 -10.78 18.12 4.91
CA ARG A 414 -10.61 18.49 6.32
C ARG A 414 -11.53 17.72 7.25
N LYS A 415 -12.77 17.46 6.81
CA LYS A 415 -13.73 16.67 7.60
C LYS A 415 -13.24 15.25 7.87
N CYS A 416 -12.42 14.67 6.99
CA CYS A 416 -11.86 13.33 7.20
C CYS A 416 -10.48 13.32 7.86
N PHE A 417 -9.90 14.47 8.20
CA PHE A 417 -8.60 14.49 8.89
C PHE A 417 -8.80 14.26 10.40
N ALA A 418 -8.11 13.24 10.92
CA ALA A 418 -7.90 13.12 12.36
C ALA A 418 -6.93 14.21 12.88
N GLY A 419 -6.76 14.28 14.19
CA GLY A 419 -5.72 15.10 14.81
C GLY A 419 -4.32 14.62 14.40
N LEU A 420 -3.56 15.46 13.69
CA LEU A 420 -2.24 15.13 13.14
C LEU A 420 -1.21 16.19 13.55
N TRP A 421 -0.25 15.79 14.38
CA TRP A 421 0.76 16.69 14.93
C TRP A 421 2.19 16.21 14.66
N SER A 422 3.13 17.16 14.59
CA SER A 422 4.57 16.86 14.58
C SER A 422 5.09 16.73 16.02
N LEU A 423 6.15 15.97 16.24
CA LEU A 423 6.84 15.92 17.54
C LEU A 423 7.52 17.25 17.92
N ASP A 424 7.58 18.20 16.99
CA ASP A 424 8.03 19.57 17.26
C ASP A 424 6.93 20.45 17.91
N ASP A 425 5.70 19.94 18.06
CA ASP A 425 4.63 20.61 18.80
C ASP A 425 4.71 20.24 20.29
N PRO A 426 5.24 21.12 21.15
CA PRO A 426 5.43 20.79 22.56
C PRO A 426 4.11 20.65 23.32
N HIS A 427 3.00 21.20 22.80
CA HIS A 427 1.68 21.01 23.41
C HIS A 427 1.16 19.60 23.13
N ALA A 428 1.20 19.17 21.87
CA ALA A 428 0.80 17.81 21.49
C ALA A 428 1.67 16.75 22.17
N VAL A 429 2.99 16.98 22.28
CA VAL A 429 3.89 16.04 22.97
C VAL A 429 3.58 15.93 24.47
N ARG A 430 3.34 17.04 25.16
CA ARG A 430 2.96 16.99 26.59
C ARG A 430 1.63 16.27 26.78
N ASP A 431 0.64 16.57 25.95
CA ASP A 431 -0.67 15.94 26.04
C ASP A 431 -0.61 14.42 25.78
N ALA A 432 0.20 14.00 24.80
CA ALA A 432 0.43 12.59 24.52
C ALA A 432 1.20 11.86 25.64
N LEU A 433 2.08 12.55 26.37
CA LEU A 433 2.75 11.97 27.54
C LEU A 433 1.80 11.86 28.75
N GLU A 434 0.86 12.78 28.89
CA GLU A 434 -0.15 12.77 29.95
C GLU A 434 -1.29 11.77 29.68
N ARG A 435 -1.65 11.57 28.40
CA ARG A 435 -2.79 10.73 27.94
C ARG A 435 -2.41 9.84 26.75
N PRO A 436 -1.44 8.93 26.89
CA PRO A 436 -0.88 8.16 25.77
C PRO A 436 -1.91 7.28 25.06
N GLU A 437 -2.96 6.83 25.75
CA GLU A 437 -4.04 6.02 25.18
C GLU A 437 -4.88 6.74 24.11
N LEU A 438 -4.76 8.07 24.01
CA LEU A 438 -5.46 8.89 23.00
C LEU A 438 -4.62 9.13 21.74
N TYR A 439 -3.38 8.62 21.69
CA TYR A 439 -2.42 8.92 20.63
C TYR A 439 -1.84 7.66 19.99
N VAL A 440 -1.50 7.79 18.71
CA VAL A 440 -0.73 6.79 17.95
C VAL A 440 0.51 7.46 17.38
N LEU A 441 1.68 6.92 17.67
CA LEU A 441 2.95 7.36 17.08
C LEU A 441 3.29 6.48 15.89
N LYS A 442 3.36 7.06 14.69
CA LYS A 442 3.63 6.32 13.44
C LYS A 442 5.02 6.69 12.87
N PRO A 443 5.93 5.73 12.65
CA PRO A 443 7.18 5.98 11.92
C PRO A 443 6.91 6.21 10.42
N GLN A 444 7.90 6.70 9.67
CA GLN A 444 7.81 6.87 8.21
C GLN A 444 8.04 5.53 7.49
N ARG A 445 7.13 4.59 7.69
CA ARG A 445 7.15 3.24 7.10
C ARG A 445 5.79 2.90 6.51
N GLU A 446 5.78 2.06 5.49
CA GLU A 446 4.57 1.49 4.88
C GLU A 446 4.56 -0.03 5.07
N GLY A 447 3.37 -0.65 5.12
CA GLY A 447 3.23 -2.10 5.20
C GLY A 447 3.17 -2.71 6.61
N GLY A 448 2.99 -1.91 7.66
CA GLY A 448 2.65 -2.40 9.00
C GLY A 448 3.83 -2.90 9.85
N GLU A 449 5.07 -2.61 9.47
CA GLU A 449 6.24 -2.80 10.34
C GLU A 449 6.26 -1.66 11.38
N CYS A 450 5.97 -2.00 12.65
CA CYS A 450 6.13 -1.11 13.80
C CYS A 450 7.58 -1.02 14.25
#